data_AF-A0A380P6N1-F1
#
_entry.id   AF-A0A380P6N1-F1
#
_cell.length_a   1.000
_cell.length_b   1.000
_cell.length_c   1.000
_cell.angle_alpha   90.00
_cell.angle_beta   90.00
_cell.angle_gamma   90.00
#
_symmetry.space_group_name_H-M   'P 1'
#
loop_
_entity.id
_entity.type
_entity.pdbx_description
1 polymer ?
#
loop_
_entity_poly.entity_id
_entity_poly.type
_entity_poly.pdbx_seq_one_letter_code
_entity_poly.pdbx_strand_id
1 'polypeptide(L)'
;MYAIDYLDTLPFVDNDRIGAMGICAGGGYTINAAKTDKRIKAVGTAAGASAGAAYREAFGPDDQLIATLEQVAAQRTAEATGAEPMMTQWITNSQEEREAAGINDLDIVEAVDYYKTSRGADEFSPNKLRFTSLALLLNYDPANLAENY
;
A
#
# COMPACT_ATOMS: atom_id res chain seq x y z
N MET A 1 18.79 -8.80 3.72
CA MET A 1 18.70 -8.96 5.18
C MET A 1 17.44 -8.25 5.62
N TYR A 2 16.50 -8.98 6.21
CA TYR A 2 15.25 -8.41 6.72
C TYR A 2 15.46 -7.75 8.10
N ALA A 3 14.52 -6.91 8.53
CA ALA A 3 14.61 -6.23 9.82
C ALA A 3 14.75 -7.21 10.99
N ILE A 4 14.01 -8.34 10.97
CA ILE A 4 14.08 -9.37 12.01
C ILE A 4 15.42 -10.11 11.97
N ASP A 5 15.98 -10.37 10.79
CA ASP A 5 17.33 -10.98 10.67
C ASP A 5 18.39 -10.10 11.35
N TYR A 6 18.24 -8.77 11.25
CA TYR A 6 19.14 -7.85 11.93
C TYR A 6 18.96 -7.90 13.44
N LEU A 7 17.71 -7.94 13.93
CA LEU A 7 17.41 -8.10 15.36
C LEU A 7 18.07 -9.37 15.93
N ASP A 8 18.06 -10.47 15.19
CA ASP A 8 18.68 -11.73 15.60
C ASP A 8 20.21 -11.62 15.85
N THR A 9 20.88 -10.62 15.26
CA THR A 9 22.32 -10.38 15.45
C THR A 9 22.64 -9.54 16.69
N LEU A 10 21.64 -8.94 17.34
CA LEU A 10 21.85 -8.01 18.44
C LEU A 10 21.90 -8.77 19.78
N PRO A 11 23.00 -8.70 20.55
CA PRO A 11 23.20 -9.52 21.75
C PRO A 11 22.25 -9.15 22.92
N PHE A 12 21.51 -8.07 22.79
CA PHE A 12 20.56 -7.56 23.79
C PHE A 12 19.10 -7.77 23.38
N VAL A 13 18.83 -8.40 22.22
CA VAL A 13 17.48 -8.77 21.80
C VAL A 13 17.21 -10.21 22.24
N ASP A 14 16.03 -10.43 22.82
CA ASP A 14 15.50 -11.76 23.05
C ASP A 14 14.71 -12.20 21.80
N ASN A 15 15.30 -13.09 21.01
CA ASN A 15 14.73 -13.52 19.72
C ASN A 15 13.41 -14.30 19.89
N ASP A 16 13.11 -14.80 21.09
CA ASP A 16 11.83 -15.45 21.40
C ASP A 16 10.74 -14.45 21.85
N ARG A 17 11.02 -13.14 21.83
CA ARG A 17 10.12 -12.07 22.30
C ARG A 17 9.97 -10.90 21.33
N ILE A 18 10.09 -11.16 20.04
CA ILE A 18 9.93 -10.14 19.00
C ILE A 18 8.44 -9.96 18.69
N GLY A 19 7.94 -8.73 18.84
CA GLY A 19 6.62 -8.31 18.36
C GLY A 19 6.72 -7.34 17.18
N ALA A 20 5.63 -7.17 16.44
CA ALA A 20 5.55 -6.22 15.34
C ALA A 20 4.26 -5.40 15.43
N MET A 21 4.32 -4.12 15.05
CA MET A 21 3.13 -3.27 14.97
C MET A 21 3.02 -2.56 13.62
N GLY A 22 1.78 -2.38 13.16
CA GLY A 22 1.47 -1.72 11.89
C GLY A 22 0.44 -0.61 12.05
N ILE A 23 0.67 0.52 11.37
CA ILE A 23 -0.22 1.69 11.38
C ILE A 23 -0.80 1.86 9.98
N CYS A 24 -2.11 2.13 9.86
CA CYS A 24 -2.78 2.26 8.56
C CYS A 24 -2.58 0.99 7.70
N ALA A 25 -2.21 1.13 6.43
CA ALA A 25 -1.84 0.01 5.55
C ALA A 25 -0.72 -0.88 6.13
N GLY A 26 0.11 -0.31 7.02
CA GLY A 26 1.10 -1.05 7.78
C GLY A 26 0.50 -2.19 8.60
N GLY A 27 -0.76 -2.09 9.05
CA GLY A 27 -1.44 -3.18 9.74
C GLY A 27 -1.55 -4.44 8.88
N GLY A 28 -1.99 -4.30 7.63
CA GLY A 28 -2.02 -5.40 6.66
C GLY A 28 -0.62 -5.99 6.43
N TYR A 29 0.40 -5.13 6.24
CA TYR A 29 1.77 -5.58 6.03
C TYR A 29 2.33 -6.35 7.22
N THR A 30 2.07 -5.91 8.45
CA THR A 30 2.48 -6.58 9.68
C THR A 30 1.81 -7.96 9.82
N ILE A 31 0.51 -8.05 9.56
CA ILE A 31 -0.22 -9.32 9.57
C ILE A 31 0.37 -10.28 8.53
N ASN A 32 0.61 -9.79 7.31
CA ASN A 32 1.20 -10.60 6.25
C ASN A 32 2.62 -11.08 6.57
N ALA A 33 3.43 -10.26 7.24
CA ALA A 33 4.77 -10.65 7.69
C ALA A 33 4.70 -11.75 8.77
N ALA A 34 3.81 -11.62 9.76
CA ALA A 34 3.66 -12.63 10.83
C ALA A 34 3.16 -13.99 10.32
N LYS A 35 2.45 -14.00 9.19
CA LYS A 35 2.05 -15.25 8.54
C LYS A 35 3.25 -16.07 8.07
N THR A 36 4.29 -15.45 7.53
CA THR A 36 5.44 -16.15 6.95
C THR A 36 6.66 -16.19 7.88
N ASP A 37 6.80 -15.21 8.78
CA ASP A 37 7.91 -15.13 9.73
C ASP A 37 7.43 -15.44 11.16
N LYS A 38 7.66 -16.70 11.59
CA LYS A 38 7.23 -17.21 12.89
C LYS A 38 8.08 -16.74 14.08
N ARG A 39 9.08 -15.90 13.83
CA ARG A 39 9.80 -15.18 14.88
C ARG A 39 8.94 -14.07 15.48
N ILE A 40 7.95 -13.55 14.74
CA ILE A 40 6.99 -12.57 15.27
C ILE A 40 6.00 -13.29 16.21
N LYS A 41 6.04 -12.92 17.50
CA LYS A 41 5.24 -13.54 18.57
C LYS A 41 3.96 -12.78 18.92
N ALA A 42 3.91 -11.50 18.56
CA ALA A 42 2.76 -10.64 18.81
C ALA A 42 2.60 -9.63 17.66
N VAL A 43 1.35 -9.38 17.28
CA VAL A 43 0.98 -8.38 16.28
C VAL A 43 0.04 -7.37 16.90
N GLY A 44 0.35 -6.08 16.74
CA GLY A 44 -0.53 -4.97 17.10
C GLY A 44 -0.82 -4.08 15.91
N THR A 45 -2.01 -3.47 15.85
CA THR A 45 -2.33 -2.48 14.81
C THR A 45 -2.98 -1.24 15.40
N ALA A 46 -2.74 -0.10 14.75
CA ALA A 46 -3.42 1.16 15.03
C ALA A 46 -4.00 1.70 13.72
N ALA A 47 -5.33 1.86 13.66
CA ALA A 47 -6.05 2.13 12.41
C ALA A 47 -5.63 1.17 11.27
N GLY A 48 -5.42 -0.11 11.59
CA GLY A 48 -4.88 -1.08 10.64
C GLY A 48 -5.83 -1.34 9.47
N ALA A 49 -5.30 -1.30 8.26
CA ALA A 49 -6.05 -1.55 7.03
C ALA A 49 -5.31 -2.50 6.10
N SER A 50 -6.06 -3.22 5.27
CA SER A 50 -5.51 -3.96 4.13
C SER A 50 -5.51 -3.06 2.90
N ALA A 51 -4.33 -2.71 2.40
CA ALA A 51 -4.21 -1.89 1.19
C ALA A 51 -4.94 -2.53 0.00
N GLY A 52 -4.85 -3.85 -0.17
CA GLY A 52 -5.53 -4.52 -1.27
C GLY A 52 -7.05 -4.51 -1.13
N ALA A 53 -7.58 -4.65 0.09
CA ALA A 53 -9.01 -4.55 0.32
C ALA A 53 -9.52 -3.13 0.04
N ALA A 54 -8.83 -2.10 0.55
CA ALA A 54 -9.17 -0.70 0.31
C ALA A 54 -9.15 -0.35 -1.18
N TYR A 55 -8.15 -0.84 -1.93
CA TYR A 55 -8.07 -0.61 -3.37
C TYR A 55 -9.16 -1.35 -4.15
N ARG A 56 -9.52 -2.58 -3.77
CA ARG A 56 -10.63 -3.29 -4.41
C ARG A 56 -11.96 -2.57 -4.17
N GLU A 57 -12.18 -2.05 -2.96
CA GLU A 57 -13.36 -1.24 -2.65
C GLU A 57 -13.41 0.07 -3.46
N ALA A 58 -12.27 0.78 -3.55
CA ALA A 58 -12.19 2.05 -4.27
C ALA A 58 -12.36 1.91 -5.80
N PHE A 59 -11.91 0.80 -6.39
CA PHE A 59 -12.02 0.55 -7.84
C PHE A 59 -13.38 -0.06 -8.24
N GLY A 60 -14.24 -0.37 -7.27
CA GLY A 60 -15.62 -0.76 -7.53
C GLY A 60 -15.82 -2.26 -7.79
N PRO A 61 -16.91 -2.65 -8.48
CA PRO A 61 -17.28 -4.05 -8.67
C PRO A 61 -16.27 -4.85 -9.50
N ASP A 62 -16.38 -6.19 -9.43
CA ASP A 62 -15.44 -7.14 -10.03
C ASP A 62 -15.14 -6.87 -11.51
N ASP A 63 -16.12 -6.45 -12.31
CA ASP A 63 -15.94 -6.12 -13.73
C ASP A 63 -14.99 -4.92 -13.93
N GLN A 64 -15.05 -3.90 -13.07
CA GLN A 64 -14.13 -2.76 -13.10
C GLN A 64 -12.72 -3.15 -12.65
N LEU A 65 -12.62 -4.05 -11.66
CA LEU A 65 -11.34 -4.61 -11.22
C LEU A 65 -10.68 -5.42 -12.34
N ILE A 66 -11.43 -6.28 -13.03
CA ILE A 66 -10.94 -7.05 -14.17
C ILE A 66 -10.50 -6.13 -15.31
N ALA A 67 -11.32 -5.13 -15.67
CA ALA A 67 -10.94 -4.16 -16.70
C ALA A 67 -9.65 -3.42 -16.36
N THR A 68 -9.45 -3.06 -15.08
CA THR A 68 -8.19 -2.46 -14.60
C THR A 68 -7.01 -3.42 -14.77
N LEU A 69 -7.18 -4.70 -14.44
CA LEU A 69 -6.13 -5.71 -14.62
C LEU A 69 -5.78 -5.95 -16.10
N GLU A 70 -6.77 -5.89 -17.00
CA GLU A 70 -6.54 -5.95 -18.45
C GLU A 70 -5.73 -4.74 -18.95
N GLN A 71 -6.05 -3.53 -18.47
CA GLN A 71 -5.27 -2.33 -18.77
C GLN A 71 -3.83 -2.44 -18.25
N VAL A 72 -3.64 -2.97 -17.03
CA VAL A 72 -2.31 -3.24 -16.47
C VAL A 72 -1.55 -4.24 -17.34
N ALA A 73 -2.19 -5.30 -17.81
CA ALA A 73 -1.57 -6.28 -18.70
C ALA A 73 -1.13 -5.66 -20.03
N ALA A 74 -2.01 -4.87 -20.66
CA ALA A 74 -1.69 -4.16 -21.90
C ALA A 74 -0.51 -3.20 -21.71
N GLN A 75 -0.50 -2.44 -20.61
CA GLN A 75 0.60 -1.52 -20.29
C GLN A 75 1.93 -2.27 -20.05
N ARG A 76 1.91 -3.42 -19.37
CA ARG A 76 3.10 -4.26 -19.20
C ARG A 76 3.66 -4.74 -20.54
N THR A 77 2.79 -5.14 -21.48
CA THR A 77 3.23 -5.50 -22.83
C THR A 77 3.86 -4.32 -23.55
N ALA A 78 3.22 -3.13 -23.51
CA ALA A 78 3.76 -1.92 -24.11
C ALA A 78 5.16 -1.60 -23.58
N GLU A 79 5.34 -1.59 -22.25
CA GLU A 79 6.63 -1.36 -21.59
C GLU A 79 7.68 -2.39 -22.00
N ALA A 80 7.31 -3.68 -22.08
CA ALA A 80 8.21 -4.73 -22.54
C ALA A 80 8.64 -4.58 -24.01
N THR A 81 7.82 -3.90 -24.82
CA THR A 81 8.11 -3.61 -26.24
C THR A 81 8.77 -2.24 -26.47
N GLY A 82 9.14 -1.52 -25.42
CA GLY A 82 9.91 -0.28 -25.50
C GLY A 82 9.12 1.01 -25.27
N ALA A 83 7.86 0.94 -24.82
CA ALA A 83 7.16 2.12 -24.32
C ALA A 83 7.70 2.54 -22.93
N GLU A 84 7.56 3.82 -22.61
CA GLU A 84 7.93 4.33 -21.28
C GLU A 84 6.99 3.82 -20.18
N PRO A 85 7.47 3.64 -18.94
CA PRO A 85 6.63 3.28 -17.81
C PRO A 85 5.51 4.28 -17.57
N MET A 86 4.27 3.78 -17.44
CA MET A 86 3.14 4.66 -17.09
C MET A 86 3.19 5.00 -15.60
N MET A 87 3.38 6.28 -15.32
CA MET A 87 3.33 6.84 -13.98
C MET A 87 1.99 7.55 -13.77
N THR A 88 1.28 7.16 -12.72
CA THR A 88 0.09 7.83 -12.19
C THR A 88 0.39 8.40 -10.80
N GLN A 89 -0.63 8.91 -10.13
CA GLN A 89 -0.54 9.56 -8.82
C GLN A 89 -1.35 8.80 -7.75
N TRP A 90 -0.98 8.99 -6.47
CA TRP A 90 -1.71 8.42 -5.34
C TRP A 90 -2.91 9.28 -4.95
N ILE A 91 -2.71 10.59 -4.96
CA ILE A 91 -3.73 11.62 -4.68
C ILE A 91 -3.70 12.67 -5.78
N THR A 92 -4.74 13.50 -5.88
CA THR A 92 -4.72 14.69 -6.75
C THR A 92 -3.66 15.69 -6.30
N ASN A 93 -3.18 16.56 -7.19
CA ASN A 93 -2.08 17.47 -6.88
C ASN A 93 -2.53 18.76 -6.21
N SER A 94 -3.82 19.06 -6.19
CA SER A 94 -4.38 20.24 -5.54
C SER A 94 -5.82 20.01 -5.08
N GLN A 95 -6.32 20.91 -4.22
CA GLN A 95 -7.73 20.92 -3.84
C GLN A 95 -8.63 21.22 -5.05
N GLU A 96 -8.19 22.08 -5.98
CA GLU A 96 -8.91 22.39 -7.21
C GLU A 96 -9.07 21.14 -8.11
N GLU A 97 -8.00 20.37 -8.32
CA GLU A 97 -8.07 19.11 -9.08
C GLU A 97 -9.02 18.09 -8.42
N ARG A 98 -8.96 17.99 -7.09
CA ARG A 98 -9.85 17.13 -6.31
C ARG A 98 -11.32 17.51 -6.50
N GLU A 99 -11.62 18.80 -6.36
CA GLU A 99 -12.98 19.35 -6.51
C GLU A 99 -13.52 19.17 -7.92
N ALA A 100 -12.69 19.44 -8.93
CA ALA A 100 -13.04 19.22 -10.33
C ALA A 100 -13.33 17.74 -10.65
N ALA A 101 -12.64 16.82 -9.96
CA ALA A 101 -12.89 15.38 -10.04
C ALA A 101 -14.08 14.90 -9.19
N GLY A 102 -14.73 15.79 -8.43
CA GLY A 102 -15.86 15.45 -7.55
C GLY A 102 -15.48 14.59 -6.33
N ILE A 103 -14.19 14.53 -5.98
CA ILE A 103 -13.70 13.68 -4.89
C ILE A 103 -13.89 14.41 -3.56
N ASN A 104 -14.89 14.04 -2.75
CA ASN A 104 -15.18 14.69 -1.47
C ASN A 104 -14.85 13.84 -0.24
N ASP A 105 -14.14 12.74 -0.43
CA ASP A 105 -13.66 11.88 0.64
C ASP A 105 -12.71 12.66 1.57
N LEU A 106 -12.97 12.60 2.89
CA LEU A 106 -12.24 13.38 3.87
C LEU A 106 -10.75 12.99 3.94
N ASP A 107 -10.42 11.70 3.77
CA ASP A 107 -9.04 11.24 3.80
C ASP A 107 -8.26 11.83 2.63
N ILE A 108 -8.88 11.92 1.45
CA ILE A 108 -8.26 12.56 0.28
C ILE A 108 -8.15 14.08 0.46
N VAL A 109 -9.19 14.73 1.00
CA VAL A 109 -9.17 16.18 1.30
C VAL A 109 -7.99 16.51 2.22
N GLU A 110 -7.84 15.78 3.32
CA GLU A 110 -6.78 16.00 4.30
C GLU A 110 -5.41 15.58 3.78
N ALA A 111 -5.32 14.51 2.99
CA ALA A 111 -4.07 14.10 2.34
C ALA A 111 -3.56 15.16 1.37
N VAL A 112 -4.45 15.77 0.57
CA VAL A 112 -4.09 16.87 -0.33
C VAL A 112 -3.64 18.10 0.47
N ASP A 113 -4.38 18.49 1.53
CA ASP A 113 -3.99 19.60 2.40
C ASP A 113 -2.60 19.40 3.01
N TYR A 114 -2.31 18.19 3.49
CA TYR A 114 -1.03 17.90 4.13
C TYR A 114 0.12 17.76 3.12
N TYR A 115 0.00 16.86 2.15
CA TYR A 115 1.11 16.46 1.28
C TYR A 115 1.34 17.36 0.07
N LYS A 116 0.35 18.19 -0.31
CA LYS A 116 0.45 19.06 -1.48
C LYS A 116 0.63 20.54 -1.13
N THR A 117 0.85 20.86 0.14
CA THR A 117 1.14 22.21 0.62
C THR A 117 2.47 22.26 1.39
N SER A 118 2.92 23.45 1.79
CA SER A 118 4.12 23.62 2.61
C SER A 118 4.07 22.93 3.98
N ARG A 119 2.91 22.41 4.39
CA ARG A 119 2.74 21.68 5.66
C ARG A 119 3.47 20.33 5.65
N GLY A 120 3.46 19.62 4.53
CA GLY A 120 4.00 18.25 4.43
C GLY A 120 4.53 17.87 3.06
N ALA A 121 4.60 18.80 2.10
CA ALA A 121 5.27 18.56 0.83
C ALA A 121 6.78 18.38 1.03
N ASP A 122 7.34 17.38 0.34
CA ASP A 122 8.75 17.03 0.39
C ASP A 122 9.20 16.53 -0.99
N GLU A 123 10.43 16.84 -1.40
CA GLU A 123 10.96 16.44 -2.72
C GLU A 123 11.07 14.92 -2.90
N PHE A 124 11.21 14.18 -1.80
CA PHE A 124 11.28 12.73 -1.79
C PHE A 124 9.91 12.06 -1.67
N SER A 125 8.82 12.83 -1.63
CA SER A 125 7.43 12.34 -1.71
C SER A 125 6.74 12.83 -3.00
N PRO A 126 7.15 12.33 -4.18
CA PRO A 126 6.78 12.93 -5.45
C PRO A 126 5.33 12.65 -5.90
N ASN A 127 4.52 11.97 -5.08
CA ASN A 127 3.17 11.54 -5.43
C ASN A 127 3.13 10.72 -6.75
N LYS A 128 4.04 9.74 -6.88
CA LYS A 128 4.14 8.90 -8.08
C LYS A 128 3.85 7.44 -7.75
N LEU A 129 3.04 6.81 -8.60
CA LEU A 129 2.69 5.39 -8.58
C LEU A 129 2.92 4.83 -9.98
N ARG A 130 3.65 3.73 -10.12
CA ARG A 130 3.72 3.02 -11.40
C ARG A 130 2.39 2.29 -11.61
N PHE A 131 1.71 2.57 -12.72
CA PHE A 131 0.38 2.02 -12.99
C PHE A 131 0.35 0.49 -12.92
N THR A 132 1.41 -0.17 -13.41
CA THR A 132 1.52 -1.63 -13.41
C THR A 132 1.60 -2.26 -12.00
N SER A 133 1.92 -1.47 -10.96
CA SER A 133 1.90 -1.92 -9.57
C SER A 133 0.49 -2.10 -9.02
N LEU A 134 -0.55 -1.58 -9.68
CA LEU A 134 -1.94 -1.77 -9.26
C LEU A 134 -2.32 -3.26 -9.22
N ALA A 135 -1.80 -4.09 -10.14
CA ALA A 135 -2.05 -5.53 -10.09
C ALA A 135 -1.50 -6.18 -8.79
N LEU A 136 -0.38 -5.69 -8.25
CA LEU A 136 0.18 -6.18 -6.99
C LEU A 136 -0.71 -5.77 -5.80
N LEU A 137 -1.21 -4.53 -5.80
CA LEU A 137 -2.13 -4.05 -4.76
C LEU A 137 -3.46 -4.79 -4.80
N LEU A 138 -4.08 -4.91 -5.98
CA LEU A 138 -5.37 -5.59 -6.15
C LEU A 138 -5.30 -7.08 -5.78
N ASN A 139 -4.17 -7.74 -6.01
CA ASN A 139 -3.93 -9.13 -5.62
C ASN A 139 -3.56 -9.29 -4.13
N TYR A 140 -3.20 -8.21 -3.43
CA TYR A 140 -2.72 -8.30 -2.06
C TYR A 140 -3.87 -8.66 -1.09
N ASP A 141 -3.70 -9.76 -0.37
CA ASP A 141 -4.59 -10.20 0.69
C ASP A 141 -3.79 -10.65 1.93
N PRO A 142 -3.69 -9.78 2.95
CA PRO A 142 -3.01 -10.12 4.19
C PRO A 142 -3.79 -11.12 5.04
N ALA A 143 -5.12 -11.24 4.88
CA ALA A 143 -5.98 -12.05 5.74
C ALA A 143 -6.00 -13.54 5.36
N ASN A 144 -5.52 -13.89 4.16
CA ASN A 144 -5.42 -15.29 3.74
C ASN A 144 -4.74 -16.16 4.83
N LEU A 145 -5.42 -17.21 5.29
CA LEU A 145 -5.00 -18.11 6.39
C LEU A 145 -4.83 -17.47 7.79
N ALA A 146 -5.12 -16.18 7.98
CA ALA A 146 -4.92 -15.50 9.26
C ALA A 146 -5.77 -16.10 10.38
N GLU A 147 -6.96 -16.64 10.08
CA GLU A 147 -7.86 -17.26 11.06
C GLU A 147 -7.36 -18.61 11.61
N ASN A 148 -6.30 -19.18 11.04
CA ASN A 148 -5.75 -20.49 11.46
C ASN A 148 -4.60 -20.36 12.47
N TYR A 149 -4.34 -19.15 12.99
CA TYR A 149 -3.26 -18.82 13.93
C TYR A 149 -3.81 -18.17 15.18
#